data_AF-A0A380P977-F1
#
_entry.id   AF-A0A380P977-F1
#
_cell.length_a   1.000
_cell.length_b   1.000
_cell.length_c   1.000
_cell.angle_alpha   90.00
_cell.angle_beta   90.00
_cell.angle_gamma   90.00
#
_symmetry.space_group_name_H-M   'P 1'
#
loop_
_entity.id
_entity.type
_entity.pdbx_description
1 polymer ?
#
loop_
_entity_poly.entity_id
_entity_poly.type
_entity_poly.pdbx_seq_one_letter_code
_entity_poly.pdbx_strand_id
1 'polypeptide(L)'
;MYFAHDEPRPAPFNADELKAEHAKDLGHFLTEVTKHLSESHSEGSFEHRAARTLHESVGVHLDALNECFEDEEPITLQARKAAWNRLMFIIRPWEGTPQFDAYRWRLVLHTDADAAVEAARGLLASREKAAQDKRRLLEDR
;
A
#
# COMPACT_ATOMS: atom_id res chain seq x y z
N MET A 1 8.93 -2.62 -13.62
CA MET A 1 8.73 -1.23 -14.08
C MET A 1 9.96 -0.45 -13.66
N TYR A 2 10.81 -0.04 -14.61
CA TYR A 2 11.95 0.83 -14.35
C TYR A 2 11.41 2.23 -14.14
N PHE A 3 11.52 2.78 -12.92
CA PHE A 3 11.42 4.22 -12.75
C PHE A 3 12.58 4.83 -13.53
N ALA A 4 12.29 5.68 -14.52
CA ALA A 4 13.31 6.48 -15.17
C ALA A 4 14.07 7.23 -14.07
N HIS A 5 15.40 7.12 -14.06
CA HIS A 5 16.26 7.59 -12.98
C HIS A 5 16.23 9.12 -12.74
N ASP A 6 15.49 9.87 -13.57
CA ASP A 6 15.45 11.33 -13.56
C ASP A 6 14.09 11.94 -13.16
N GLU A 7 13.05 11.14 -12.89
CA GLU A 7 11.83 11.68 -12.29
C GLU A 7 12.02 11.83 -10.77
N PRO A 8 11.74 13.02 -10.18
CA PRO A 8 11.86 13.20 -8.74
C PRO A 8 10.95 12.18 -8.06
N ARG A 9 11.55 11.33 -7.20
CA ARG A 9 10.77 10.39 -6.40
C ARG A 9 9.72 11.20 -5.67
N PRO A 10 8.43 10.82 -5.75
CA PRO A 10 7.42 11.54 -5.01
C PRO A 10 7.76 11.58 -3.54
N ALA A 11 7.38 12.68 -2.89
CA ALA A 11 7.52 12.83 -1.45
C ALA A 11 6.99 11.58 -0.72
N PRO A 12 7.55 11.23 0.45
CA PRO A 12 7.03 10.15 1.28
C PRO A 12 5.50 10.25 1.38
N PHE A 13 4.82 9.11 1.31
CA PHE A 13 3.38 9.03 1.51
C PHE A 13 3.12 8.30 2.81
N ASN A 14 2.65 9.06 3.79
CA ASN A 14 2.40 8.61 5.15
C ASN A 14 0.89 8.36 5.37
N ALA A 15 0.55 7.77 6.52
CA ALA A 15 -0.84 7.42 6.82
C ALA A 15 -1.67 8.65 7.19
N ASP A 16 -1.07 9.66 7.82
CA ASP A 16 -1.66 10.97 8.11
C ASP A 16 -1.99 11.77 6.84
N GLU A 17 -1.24 11.55 5.75
CA GLU A 17 -1.53 12.11 4.44
C GLU A 17 -2.62 11.33 3.67
N LEU A 18 -2.97 10.12 4.11
CA LEU A 18 -4.07 9.36 3.52
C LEU A 18 -5.41 9.95 3.96
N LYS A 19 -6.27 10.27 2.98
CA LYS A 19 -7.60 10.86 3.19
C LYS A 19 -8.69 9.98 2.61
N ALA A 20 -9.93 10.21 3.05
CA ALA A 20 -11.11 9.49 2.57
C ALA A 20 -11.28 9.58 1.05
N GLU A 21 -10.85 10.68 0.42
CA GLU A 21 -10.87 10.83 -1.04
C GLU A 21 -9.98 9.80 -1.75
N HIS A 22 -8.83 9.46 -1.17
CA HIS A 22 -7.95 8.43 -1.74
C HIS A 22 -8.61 7.05 -1.68
N ALA A 23 -9.32 6.73 -0.58
CA ALA A 23 -10.08 5.49 -0.45
C ALA A 23 -11.25 5.44 -1.44
N LYS A 24 -11.94 6.57 -1.64
CA LYS A 24 -13.03 6.70 -2.63
C LYS A 24 -12.53 6.48 -4.06
N ASP A 25 -11.42 7.11 -4.44
CA ASP A 25 -10.83 6.96 -5.78
C ASP A 25 -10.42 5.50 -6.03
N LEU A 26 -9.76 4.87 -5.05
CA LEU A 26 -9.36 3.47 -5.12
C LEU A 26 -10.57 2.54 -5.18
N GLY A 27 -11.62 2.84 -4.40
CA GLY A 27 -12.87 2.10 -4.39
C GLY A 27 -13.55 2.14 -5.75
N HIS A 28 -13.65 3.31 -6.38
CA HIS A 28 -14.19 3.44 -7.72
C HIS A 28 -13.41 2.60 -8.74
N PHE A 29 -12.07 2.66 -8.72
CA PHE A 29 -11.25 1.83 -9.59
C PHE A 29 -11.50 0.33 -9.40
N LEU A 30 -11.47 -0.16 -8.15
CA LEU A 30 -11.64 -1.58 -7.87
C LEU A 30 -13.06 -2.07 -8.19
N THR A 31 -14.09 -1.26 -7.92
CA THR A 31 -15.46 -1.56 -8.30
C THR A 31 -15.60 -1.71 -9.80
N GLU A 32 -15.08 -0.76 -10.59
CA GLU A 32 -15.16 -0.82 -12.06
C GLU A 32 -14.43 -2.03 -12.63
N VAL A 33 -13.22 -2.31 -12.12
CA VAL A 33 -12.41 -3.45 -12.58
C VAL A 33 -13.07 -4.79 -12.24
N THR A 34 -13.56 -4.95 -11.02
CA THR A 34 -14.20 -6.21 -10.59
C THR A 34 -15.54 -6.44 -11.27
N LYS A 35 -16.31 -5.38 -11.51
CA LYS A 35 -17.53 -5.42 -12.31
C LYS A 35 -17.23 -5.84 -13.75
N HIS A 36 -16.25 -5.21 -14.39
CA HIS A 36 -15.85 -5.57 -15.76
C HIS A 36 -15.41 -7.03 -15.88
N LEU A 37 -14.67 -7.54 -14.89
CA LEU A 37 -14.29 -8.95 -14.83
C LEU A 37 -15.52 -9.86 -14.76
N SER A 38 -16.51 -9.56 -13.90
CA SER A 38 -17.73 -10.37 -13.84
C SER A 38 -18.53 -10.35 -15.14
N GLU A 39 -18.66 -9.19 -15.79
CA GLU A 39 -19.41 -9.02 -17.05
C GLU A 39 -18.72 -9.68 -18.26
N SER A 40 -17.40 -9.90 -18.18
CA SER A 40 -16.62 -10.56 -19.24
C SER A 40 -16.74 -12.09 -19.25
N HIS A 41 -17.40 -12.67 -18.25
CA HIS A 41 -17.52 -14.12 -18.09
C HIS A 41 -18.99 -14.53 -17.99
N SER A 42 -19.31 -15.69 -18.56
CA SER A 42 -20.66 -16.24 -18.49
C SER A 42 -21.11 -16.41 -17.04
N GLU A 43 -22.35 -16.02 -16.74
CA GLU A 43 -22.94 -16.15 -15.41
C GLU A 43 -22.83 -17.61 -14.93
N GLY A 44 -22.37 -17.80 -13.69
CA GLY A 44 -22.19 -19.14 -13.11
C GLY A 44 -20.96 -19.90 -13.60
N SER A 45 -20.10 -19.32 -14.44
CA SER A 45 -18.75 -19.85 -14.69
C SER A 45 -17.87 -19.77 -13.44
N PHE A 46 -16.73 -20.47 -13.46
CA PHE A 46 -15.76 -20.39 -12.37
C PHE A 46 -15.19 -18.98 -12.25
N GLU A 47 -14.86 -18.37 -13.40
CA GLU A 47 -14.30 -17.05 -13.53
C GLU A 47 -15.29 -15.98 -13.05
N HIS A 48 -16.57 -16.09 -13.42
CA HIS A 48 -17.61 -15.19 -12.90
C HIS A 48 -17.74 -15.28 -11.38
N ARG A 49 -17.74 -16.49 -10.81
CA ARG A 49 -17.79 -16.65 -9.33
C ARG A 49 -16.54 -16.07 -8.67
N ALA A 50 -15.36 -16.29 -9.24
CA ALA A 50 -14.11 -15.73 -8.72
C ALA A 50 -14.12 -14.19 -8.77
N ALA A 51 -14.59 -13.59 -9.87
CA ALA A 51 -14.75 -12.14 -9.99
C ALA A 51 -15.74 -11.58 -8.94
N ARG A 52 -16.86 -12.27 -8.70
CA ARG A 52 -17.81 -11.89 -7.65
C ARG A 52 -17.20 -11.97 -6.25
N THR A 53 -16.49 -13.05 -5.93
CA THR A 53 -15.82 -13.18 -4.63
C THR A 53 -14.75 -12.09 -4.44
N LEU A 54 -14.02 -11.74 -5.49
CA LEU A 54 -13.07 -10.64 -5.46
C LEU A 54 -13.78 -9.29 -5.19
N HIS A 55 -14.92 -9.03 -5.85
CA HIS A 55 -15.74 -7.84 -5.62
C HIS A 55 -16.19 -7.72 -4.16
N GLU A 56 -16.73 -8.81 -3.59
CA GLU A 56 -17.14 -8.87 -2.18
C GLU A 56 -15.93 -8.63 -1.24
N SER A 57 -14.78 -9.27 -1.51
CA SER A 57 -13.57 -9.08 -0.72
C SER A 57 -13.03 -7.66 -0.77
N VAL A 58 -13.11 -7.00 -1.94
CA VAL A 58 -12.75 -5.58 -2.09
C VAL A 58 -13.67 -4.71 -1.23
N GLY A 59 -14.98 -4.96 -1.26
CA GLY A 59 -15.96 -4.21 -0.45
C GLY A 59 -15.61 -4.25 1.04
N VAL A 60 -15.38 -5.45 1.60
CA VAL A 60 -14.99 -5.62 3.00
C VAL A 60 -13.72 -4.85 3.36
N HIS A 61 -12.73 -4.83 2.47
CA HIS A 61 -11.48 -4.12 2.73
C HIS A 61 -11.59 -2.60 2.58
N LEU A 62 -12.48 -2.11 1.72
CA LEU A 62 -12.77 -0.68 1.61
C LEU A 62 -13.55 -0.18 2.81
N ASP A 63 -14.53 -0.94 3.30
CA ASP A 63 -15.29 -0.60 4.52
C ASP A 63 -14.35 -0.48 5.72
N ALA A 64 -13.49 -1.49 5.93
CA ALA A 64 -12.49 -1.46 7.00
C ALA A 64 -11.49 -0.29 6.87
N LEU A 65 -11.14 0.12 5.65
CA LEU A 65 -10.31 1.32 5.45
C LEU A 65 -11.10 2.60 5.80
N ASN A 66 -12.37 2.68 5.41
CA ASN A 66 -13.20 3.85 5.65
C ASN A 66 -13.42 4.11 7.15
N GLU A 67 -13.57 3.06 7.94
CA GLU A 67 -13.63 3.14 9.42
C GLU A 67 -12.36 3.77 10.03
N CYS A 68 -11.21 3.68 9.35
CA CYS A 68 -9.95 4.25 9.83
C CYS A 68 -9.80 5.78 9.60
N PHE A 69 -10.82 6.45 9.06
CA PHE A 69 -10.81 7.91 8.89
C PHE A 69 -11.66 8.66 9.94
N GLU A 70 -12.20 7.95 10.93
CA GLU A 70 -13.04 8.57 11.97
C GLU A 70 -12.26 9.47 12.94
N ASP A 71 -10.99 9.14 13.22
CA ASP A 71 -10.09 9.94 14.06
C ASP A 71 -8.63 9.89 13.57
N GLU A 72 -7.76 10.66 14.24
CA GLU A 72 -6.32 10.76 13.97
C GLU A 72 -5.47 10.18 15.11
N GLU A 73 -6.02 9.28 15.93
CA GLU A 73 -5.24 8.67 17.00
C GLU A 73 -4.10 7.80 16.42
N PRO A 74 -2.95 7.66 17.10
CA PRO A 74 -1.82 6.88 16.60
C PRO A 74 -2.18 5.42 16.25
N ILE A 75 -3.09 4.82 17.02
CA ILE A 75 -3.58 3.45 16.76
C ILE A 75 -4.38 3.40 15.45
N THR A 76 -5.16 4.43 15.17
CA THR A 76 -5.98 4.58 13.97
C THR A 76 -5.11 4.84 12.75
N LEU A 77 -4.04 5.64 12.85
CA LEU A 77 -3.07 5.83 11.77
C LEU A 77 -2.35 4.53 11.39
N GLN A 78 -2.00 3.70 12.39
CA GLN A 78 -1.40 2.39 12.14
C GLN A 78 -2.41 1.43 11.49
N ALA A 79 -3.68 1.44 11.93
CA ALA A 79 -4.75 0.65 11.31
C ALA A 79 -5.01 1.10 9.86
N ARG A 80 -5.09 2.42 9.64
CA ARG A 80 -5.25 3.05 8.32
C ARG A 80 -4.16 2.62 7.35
N LYS A 81 -2.89 2.69 7.77
CA LYS A 81 -1.74 2.20 7.00
C LYS A 81 -1.89 0.72 6.64
N ALA A 82 -2.25 -0.12 7.60
CA ALA A 82 -2.40 -1.55 7.38
C ALA A 82 -3.54 -1.87 6.40
N ALA A 83 -4.69 -1.21 6.55
CA ALA A 83 -5.85 -1.36 5.67
C ALA A 83 -5.54 -0.91 4.24
N TRP A 84 -4.92 0.26 4.08
CA TRP A 84 -4.48 0.77 2.77
C TRP A 84 -3.51 -0.20 2.09
N ASN A 85 -2.45 -0.63 2.79
CA ASN A 85 -1.44 -1.51 2.22
C ASN A 85 -2.03 -2.87 1.80
N ARG A 86 -3.06 -3.36 2.49
CA ARG A 86 -3.77 -4.57 2.09
C ARG A 86 -4.45 -4.41 0.74
N LEU A 87 -5.16 -3.29 0.54
CA LEU A 87 -5.76 -2.96 -0.76
C LEU A 87 -4.68 -2.76 -1.83
N MET A 88 -3.52 -2.18 -1.50
CA MET A 88 -2.40 -2.06 -2.42
C MET A 88 -1.87 -3.42 -2.91
N PHE A 89 -1.93 -4.47 -2.10
CA PHE A 89 -1.59 -5.82 -2.56
C PHE A 89 -2.67 -6.44 -3.45
N ILE A 90 -3.94 -6.16 -3.17
CA ILE A 90 -5.06 -6.61 -4.00
C ILE A 90 -4.96 -6.01 -5.39
N ILE A 91 -4.56 -4.74 -5.53
CA ILE A 91 -4.53 -4.03 -6.81
C ILE A 91 -3.31 -4.38 -7.69
N ARG A 92 -2.27 -5.02 -7.13
CA ARG A 92 -1.02 -5.33 -7.85
C ARG A 92 -1.22 -6.01 -9.21
N PRO A 93 -2.20 -6.93 -9.42
CA PRO A 93 -2.41 -7.56 -10.71
C PRO A 93 -2.69 -6.58 -11.87
N TRP A 94 -3.14 -5.36 -11.57
CA TRP A 94 -3.42 -4.32 -12.58
C TRP A 94 -2.26 -3.36 -12.81
N GLU A 95 -1.10 -3.57 -12.17
CA GLU A 95 0.10 -2.77 -12.44
C GLU A 95 0.48 -2.82 -13.92
N GLY A 96 0.60 -1.66 -14.55
CA GLY A 96 0.92 -1.52 -15.97
C GLY A 96 -0.29 -1.46 -16.91
N THR A 97 -1.50 -1.57 -16.38
CA THR A 97 -2.71 -1.24 -17.16
C THR A 97 -2.86 0.29 -17.32
N PRO A 98 -3.45 0.80 -18.42
CA PRO A 98 -3.62 2.24 -18.62
C PRO A 98 -4.40 2.96 -17.52
N GLN A 99 -5.29 2.23 -16.84
CA GLN A 99 -6.11 2.75 -15.74
C GLN A 99 -5.37 2.73 -14.40
N PHE A 100 -4.18 2.12 -14.32
CA PHE A 100 -3.42 2.02 -13.09
C PHE A 100 -2.56 3.25 -12.84
N ASP A 101 -2.84 3.95 -11.73
CA ASP A 101 -2.06 5.11 -11.31
C ASP A 101 -1.03 4.70 -10.24
N ALA A 102 0.20 4.41 -10.69
CA ALA A 102 1.31 4.02 -9.82
C ALA A 102 1.78 5.14 -8.88
N TYR A 103 1.46 6.39 -9.20
CA TYR A 103 1.81 7.54 -8.36
C TYR A 103 0.84 7.64 -7.18
N ARG A 104 -0.46 7.46 -7.43
CA ARG A 104 -1.50 7.48 -6.41
C ARG A 104 -1.54 6.21 -5.58
N TRP A 105 -1.40 5.04 -6.21
CA TRP A 105 -1.60 3.76 -5.55
C TRP A 105 -0.27 3.11 -5.17
N ARG A 106 0.33 3.65 -4.11
CA ARG A 106 1.61 3.23 -3.54
C ARG A 106 1.47 2.86 -2.08
N LEU A 107 2.37 2.00 -1.60
CA LEU A 107 2.41 1.59 -0.19
C LEU A 107 2.70 2.78 0.72
N VAL A 108 2.00 2.84 1.85
CA VAL A 108 2.28 3.74 2.96
C VAL A 108 3.33 3.09 3.86
N LEU A 109 4.47 3.77 4.03
CA LEU A 109 5.63 3.23 4.75
C LEU A 109 5.66 3.63 6.22
N HIS A 110 5.18 4.83 6.55
CA HIS A 110 5.21 5.39 7.90
C HIS A 110 3.82 5.92 8.26
N THR A 111 3.54 6.02 9.57
CA THR A 111 2.29 6.63 10.04
C THR A 111 2.29 8.13 9.80
N ASP A 112 3.42 8.78 10.07
CA ASP A 112 3.64 10.22 10.02
C ASP A 112 5.14 10.53 9.78
N ALA A 113 5.48 11.82 9.74
CA ALA A 113 6.86 12.28 9.53
C ALA A 113 7.82 11.90 10.67
N ASP A 114 7.37 11.91 11.93
CA ASP A 114 8.20 11.57 13.08
C ASP A 114 8.56 10.07 13.06
N ALA A 115 7.59 9.22 12.74
CA ALA A 115 7.78 7.79 12.52
C ALA A 115 8.76 7.50 11.36
N ALA A 116 8.78 8.34 10.31
CA ALA A 116 9.76 8.24 9.24
C ALA A 116 11.18 8.59 9.72
N VAL A 117 11.31 9.65 10.54
CA VAL A 117 12.59 10.04 11.15
C VAL A 117 13.12 8.96 12.09
N GLU A 118 12.28 8.40 12.96
CA GLU A 118 12.67 7.33 13.88
C GLU A 118 13.10 6.05 13.14
N ALA A 119 12.38 5.68 12.08
CA ALA A 119 12.78 4.55 11.24
C ALA A 119 14.16 4.78 10.57
N ALA A 120 14.43 6.01 10.11
CA ALA A 120 15.73 6.36 9.53
C ALA A 120 16.86 6.29 10.57
N ARG A 121 16.62 6.78 11.79
CA ARG A 121 17.57 6.67 12.92
C ARG A 121 17.89 5.22 13.24
N GLY A 122 16.87 4.36 13.34
CA GLY A 122 17.05 2.93 13.61
C GLY A 122 17.86 2.21 12.52
N LEU A 123 17.66 2.57 11.24
CA LEU A 123 18.43 2.01 10.13
C LEU A 123 19.91 2.41 10.19
N LEU A 124 20.20 3.67 10.51
CA LEU A 124 21.57 4.16 10.66
C LEU A 124 22.29 3.43 11.79
N ALA A 125 21.67 3.35 12.98
CA ALA A 125 22.22 2.63 14.12
C ALA A 125 22.47 1.14 13.81
N SER A 126 21.57 0.49 13.07
CA SER A 126 21.72 -0.92 12.67
C SER A 126 22.90 -1.11 11.71
N ARG A 127 23.11 -0.19 10.77
CA ARG A 127 24.24 -0.22 9.84
C ARG A 127 25.57 0.01 10.55
N GLU A 128 25.60 0.95 11.50
CA GLU A 128 26.78 1.19 12.33
C GLU A 128 27.15 -0.05 13.14
N LYS A 129 26.16 -0.68 13.78
CA LYS A 129 26.36 -1.93 14.52
C LYS A 129 26.92 -3.05 13.62
N ALA A 130 26.32 -3.26 12.46
CA ALA A 130 26.79 -4.26 11.50
C ALA A 130 28.22 -3.98 11.01
N ALA A 131 28.58 -2.70 10.82
CA ALA A 131 29.93 -2.31 10.44
C ALA A 131 30.95 -2.54 11.58
N GLN A 132 30.56 -2.27 12.83
CA GLN A 132 31.38 -2.54 14.02
C GLN A 132 31.61 -4.04 14.20
N ASP A 133 30.55 -4.84 14.11
CA ASP A 133 30.63 -6.31 14.20
C ASP A 133 31.57 -6.88 13.12
N LYS A 134 31.47 -6.38 11.89
CA LYS A 134 32.37 -6.76 10.79
C LYS A 134 33.83 -6.39 11.05
N ARG A 135 34.11 -5.22 11.63
CA ARG A 135 35.48 -4.79 11.96
C ARG A 135 36.09 -5.67 13.05
N ARG A 136 35.33 -5.97 14.11
CA ARG A 136 35.76 -6.86 15.18
C ARG A 136 36.13 -8.26 14.67
N LEU A 137 35.32 -8.82 13.76
CA LEU A 137 35.60 -10.12 13.14
C LEU A 137 36.86 -10.12 12.25
N LEU A 138 37.31 -8.96 11.76
CA LEU A 138 38.53 -8.84 10.96
C LEU A 138 39.78 -8.60 11.83
N GLU A 139 39.62 -8.02 13.02
CA GLU A 139 40.71 -7.80 13.99
C GLU A 139 41.02 -9.05 14.83
N ASP A 140 40.04 -9.93 15.05
CA ASP A 140 40.19 -11.20 15.78
C ASP A 140 40.81 -12.34 14.92
N ARG A 141 41.39 -12.03 13.74
CA ARG A 141 41.94 -13.01 12.77
C ARG A 141 43.40 -12.76 12.44
#